data_AF-A0A060R8X4-F1
#
_entry.id   AF-A0A060R8X4-F1
#
_cell.length_a   1.000
_cell.length_b   1.000
_cell.length_c   1.000
_cell.angle_alpha   90.00
_cell.angle_beta   90.00
_cell.angle_gamma   90.00
#
_symmetry.space_group_name_H-M   'P 1'
#
loop_
_entity.id
_entity.type
_entity.pdbx_description
1 polymer ?
#
loop_
_entity_poly.entity_id
_entity_poly.type
_entity_poly.pdbx_seq_one_letter_code
_entity_poly.pdbx_strand_id
1 'polypeptide(L)' 'MCEECLRQDKLIKAQMVDHIKPINKGGSKLDIDNLQSLCNRCHALKSAKEK' A
#
# COMPACT_ATOMS: atom_id res chain seq x y z
N MET A 1 -4.93 -6.07 7.76
CA MET A 1 -6.11 -5.38 7.18
C MET A 1 -5.62 -4.38 6.14
N CYS A 2 -6.47 -3.90 5.23
CA CYS A 2 -6.09 -2.82 4.32
C CYS A 2 -5.87 -1.54 5.13
N GLU A 3 -4.63 -1.09 5.24
CA GLU A 3 -4.25 0.04 6.09
C GLU A 3 -4.89 1.35 5.64
N GLU A 4 -4.97 1.57 4.33
CA GLU A 4 -5.61 2.77 3.79
C GLU A 4 -7.13 2.78 4.04
N CYS A 5 -7.79 1.63 4.03
CA CYS A 5 -9.20 1.56 4.42
C CYS A 5 -9.36 1.76 5.93
N LEU A 6 -8.44 1.24 6.74
CA LEU A 6 -8.47 1.39 8.18
C LEU A 6 -8.31 2.87 8.61
N ARG A 7 -7.45 3.64 7.94
CA ARG A 7 -7.34 5.11 8.12
C ARG A 7 -8.64 5.87 7.83
N GLN A 8 -9.59 5.24 7.14
CA GLN A 8 -10.90 5.77 6.79
C GLN A 8 -12.03 5.06 7.55
N ASP A 9 -11.71 4.42 8.69
CA ASP A 9 -12.64 3.66 9.54
C ASP A 9 -13.37 2.50 8.82
N LYS A 10 -12.74 1.93 7.78
CA LYS A 10 -13.28 0.80 7.01
C LYS A 10 -12.48 -0.48 7.25
N LEU A 11 -13.17 -1.54 7.66
CA LEU A 11 -12.59 -2.86 7.88
C LEU A 11 -12.61 -3.73 6.61
N ILE A 12 -11.67 -3.47 5.70
CA ILE A 12 -11.49 -4.25 4.47
C ILE A 12 -10.26 -5.17 4.57
N LYS A 13 -10.39 -6.43 4.17
CA LYS A 13 -9.25 -7.37 4.11
C LYS A 13 -8.21 -6.88 3.10
N ALA A 14 -6.94 -6.98 3.47
CA ALA A 14 -5.85 -6.76 2.53
C ALA A 14 -5.71 -7.97 1.59
N GLN A 15 -5.22 -7.73 0.39
CA GLN A 15 -5.01 -8.73 -0.66
C GLN A 15 -3.56 -8.78 -1.14
N MET A 16 -2.78 -7.72 -0.86
CA MET A 16 -1.36 -7.63 -1.21
C MET A 16 -0.62 -6.72 -0.23
N VAL A 17 0.69 -6.86 -0.22
CA VAL A 17 1.63 -5.95 0.43
C VAL A 17 2.30 -5.13 -0.67
N ASP A 18 2.44 -3.83 -0.44
CA ASP A 18 2.99 -2.89 -1.40
C ASP A 18 3.96 -1.92 -0.71
N HIS A 19 4.90 -1.35 -1.47
CA HIS A 19 5.86 -0.40 -0.92
C HIS A 19 5.25 1.00 -0.81
N ILE A 20 5.32 1.64 0.37
CA ILE A 20 4.87 3.02 0.60
C ILE A 20 5.60 3.97 -0.34
N LYS A 21 6.94 3.91 -0.33
CA LYS A 21 7.80 4.52 -1.34
C LYS A 21 8.22 3.44 -2.34
N PRO A 22 7.90 3.58 -3.64
CA PRO A 22 8.28 2.60 -4.66
C PRO A 22 9.79 2.35 -4.70
N ILE A 23 10.18 1.10 -4.98
CA ILE A 23 11.58 0.70 -5.11
C ILE A 23 12.30 1.55 -6.19
N ASN A 24 11.65 1.78 -7.33
CA ASN A 24 12.22 2.58 -8.43
C ASN A 24 12.37 4.07 -8.10
N LYS A 25 11.74 4.56 -7.02
CA LYS A 25 11.90 5.91 -6.48
C LYS A 25 12.81 5.93 -5.24
N GLY A 26 13.53 4.84 -4.98
CA GLY A 26 14.47 4.72 -3.85
C GLY A 26 13.79 4.36 -2.53
N GLY A 27 12.71 3.58 -2.56
CA GLY A 27 12.16 2.93 -1.38
C GLY A 27 12.96 1.71 -0.96
N SER A 28 13.09 1.48 0.35
CA SER A 28 13.75 0.29 0.88
C SER A 28 12.93 -0.97 0.56
N LYS A 29 13.60 -2.02 0.08
CA LYS A 29 12.93 -3.24 -0.41
C LYS A 29 12.33 -4.10 0.71
N LEU A 30 13.00 -4.14 1.86
CA LEU A 30 12.73 -5.07 2.96
C LEU A 30 12.44 -4.36 4.30
N ASP A 31 12.41 -3.04 4.30
CA ASP A 31 12.05 -2.26 5.48
C ASP A 31 10.54 -2.38 5.71
N ILE A 32 10.15 -2.93 6.87
CA ILE A 32 8.77 -3.15 7.26
C ILE A 32 8.02 -1.81 7.32
N ASP A 33 8.69 -0.74 7.72
CA ASP A 33 8.10 0.60 7.79
C ASP A 33 7.81 1.18 6.39
N ASN A 34 8.41 0.62 5.33
CA ASN A 34 8.11 0.95 3.95
C ASN A 34 7.11 -0.02 3.31
N LEU A 35 6.56 -0.98 4.04
CA LEU A 35 5.53 -1.91 3.54
C LEU A 35 4.16 -1.51 4.08
N GLN A 36 3.13 -1.66 3.24
CA GLN A 36 1.75 -1.47 3.64
C GLN A 36 0.85 -2.56 3.05
N SER A 37 -0.09 -3.03 3.84
CA SER A 37 -1.12 -3.99 3.43
C SER A 37 -2.27 -3.27 2.75
N LEU A 38 -2.59 -3.62 1.50
CA LEU A 38 -3.63 -2.96 0.69
C LEU A 38 -4.64 -3.96 0.11
N CYS A 39 -5.88 -3.50 -0.09
CA CYS A 39 -6.85 -4.19 -0.94
C CYS A 39 -6.65 -3.78 -2.41
N ASN A 40 -7.23 -4.54 -3.34
CA ASN A 40 -7.08 -4.30 -4.78
C ASN A 40 -7.44 -2.86 -5.19
N ARG A 41 -8.52 -2.30 -4.61
CA ARG A 41 -8.97 -0.93 -4.90
C ARG A 41 -7.92 0.11 -4.49
N CYS A 42 -7.40 0.03 -3.26
CA CYS A 42 -6.43 1.00 -2.77
C CYS A 42 -5.09 0.88 -3.49
N HIS A 43 -4.65 -0.34 -3.80
CA HIS A 43 -3.45 -0.56 -4.60
C HIS A 43 -3.58 0.04 -6.00
N ALA A 44 -4.70 -0.20 -6.70
CA ALA A 44 -4.93 0.37 -8.03
C ALA A 44 -4.91 1.92 -8.01
N LEU A 45 -5.49 2.54 -6.97
CA LEU A 45 -5.45 3.99 -6.79
C LEU A 45 -4.03 4.52 -6.56
N LYS A 46 -3.21 3.81 -5.78
CA LYS A 46 -1.80 4.15 -5.59
C LYS A 46 -1.02 4.03 -6.89
N SER A 47 -1.12 2.90 -7.58
CA SER A 47 -0.43 2.70 -8.87
C SER A 47 -0.78 3.76 -9.91
N ALA A 48 -2.04 4.23 -9.92
CA ALA A 48 -2.47 5.32 -10.82
C ALA A 48 -1.81 6.67 -10.53
N LYS A 49 -1.48 6.96 -9.26
CA LYS A 49 -0.79 8.19 -8.83
C LYS A 49 0.73 8.12 -9.00
N GLU A 50 1.27 6.92 -9.16
CA GLU A 50 2.71 6.69 -9.23
C GLU A 50 3.27 6.64 -10.65
N LYS A 51 2.40 6.47 -11.65
CA LYS A 51 2.67 6.74 -13.06
C LYS A 51 3.13 8.19 -13.26
#